data_AF-A0A914Q3P9-F1
#
_entry.id   AF-A0A914Q3P9-F1
#
_cell.length_a   1.000
_cell.length_b   1.000
_cell.length_c   1.000
_cell.angle_alpha   90.00
_cell.angle_beta   90.00
_cell.angle_gamma   90.00
#
_symmetry.space_group_name_H-M   'P 1'
#
loop_
_entity.id
_entity.type
_entity.pdbx_description
1 polymer ?
#
loop_
_entity_poly.entity_id
_entity_poly.type
_entity_poly.pdbx_seq_one_letter_code
_entity_poly.pdbx_strand_id
1 'polypeptide(L)'
;MFCSFNYIFPKIFSEHLFEITIPWPDRLAIQISAYVQGADERGRMIRRSLIRYVNQISILTFQYTSTIIKARFPTLDHLVEAGIMTSDEKDVIENTETPHGIWWVPAQWFGQLAMVARKEGRIHDDLHLKSLIDEMLSFRGCCGNIWSYDWISVPLVYTQVVTIAVYSFFVSCLFGRQFLFQYPPGSNQSAAHEIDFYIPLFTIFQFFFYVGWLKVAEAMICPFGADDEDFEINWVIDRNLQVGYLIVDRMYRQLPKLTKDAFWDNIEPEIPYTQAAANYRGVPFYGSTQAMNISERQAEWNMPEPMEAIDEESGLAGVGGPKMASTSSLRFRKISSRKRKDKKLQQNDDEDAASEITANSTKTWGSYAWF
;
A
#
# COMPACT_ATOMS: atom_id res chain seq x y z
N MET A 1 27.44 -15.88 5.92
CA MET A 1 26.04 -16.27 5.69
C MET A 1 25.08 -15.14 6.06
N PHE A 2 25.04 -14.66 7.32
CA PHE A 2 24.15 -13.55 7.74
C PHE A 2 24.27 -12.24 6.94
N CYS A 3 25.48 -11.80 6.53
CA CYS A 3 25.61 -10.56 5.74
C CYS A 3 25.01 -10.65 4.33
N SER A 4 25.11 -11.79 3.65
CA SER A 4 24.52 -11.95 2.30
C SER A 4 22.99 -12.01 2.36
N PHE A 5 22.45 -12.56 3.43
CA PHE A 5 21.00 -12.60 3.68
C PHE A 5 20.42 -11.21 3.95
N ASN A 6 21.12 -10.34 4.69
CA ASN A 6 20.64 -8.98 4.99
C ASN A 6 20.51 -8.04 3.78
N TYR A 7 21.10 -8.36 2.62
CA TYR A 7 20.99 -7.54 1.41
C TYR A 7 20.12 -8.16 0.33
N ILE A 8 20.09 -9.49 0.24
CA ILE A 8 19.36 -10.21 -0.83
C ILE A 8 17.90 -10.39 -0.44
N PHE A 9 17.60 -10.78 0.80
CA PHE A 9 16.21 -10.97 1.23
C PHE A 9 15.40 -9.68 1.18
N PRO A 10 15.86 -8.54 1.72
CA PRO A 10 15.12 -7.28 1.60
C PRO A 10 15.02 -6.79 0.17
N LYS A 11 15.92 -7.17 -0.73
CA LYS A 11 15.84 -6.79 -2.15
C LYS A 11 14.80 -7.64 -2.91
N ILE A 12 14.78 -8.96 -2.68
CA ILE A 12 13.74 -9.87 -3.20
C ILE A 12 12.38 -9.52 -2.58
N PHE A 13 12.32 -9.26 -1.26
CA PHE A 13 11.12 -8.76 -0.59
C PHE A 13 10.74 -7.36 -1.05
N SER A 14 11.68 -6.48 -1.39
CA SER A 14 11.38 -5.15 -1.96
C SER A 14 10.82 -5.30 -3.37
N GLU A 15 11.38 -6.20 -4.19
CA GLU A 15 10.85 -6.54 -5.52
C GLU A 15 9.46 -7.19 -5.41
N HIS A 16 9.19 -7.97 -4.36
CA HIS A 16 7.89 -8.56 -4.07
C HIS A 16 6.89 -7.56 -3.43
N LEU A 17 7.32 -6.69 -2.50
CA LEU A 17 6.53 -5.61 -1.90
C LEU A 17 6.16 -4.50 -2.92
N PHE A 18 6.73 -4.56 -4.13
CA PHE A 18 6.25 -3.84 -5.30
C PHE A 18 4.98 -4.49 -5.93
N GLU A 19 4.34 -5.43 -5.23
CA GLU A 19 2.93 -5.87 -5.35
C GLU A 19 1.90 -4.74 -5.61
N ILE A 20 2.28 -3.48 -5.37
CA ILE A 20 1.50 -2.27 -5.66
C ILE A 20 1.47 -1.93 -7.18
N THR A 21 2.20 -2.64 -8.04
CA THR A 21 2.35 -2.29 -9.47
C THR A 21 1.43 -3.03 -10.44
N ILE A 22 0.57 -3.96 -9.99
CA ILE A 22 -0.43 -4.56 -10.90
C ILE A 22 -1.35 -3.44 -11.41
N PRO A 23 -1.45 -3.23 -12.74
CA PRO A 23 -2.18 -2.11 -13.29
C PRO A 23 -3.69 -2.35 -13.21
N TRP A 24 -4.38 -1.56 -12.37
CA TRP A 24 -5.83 -1.61 -12.21
C TRP A 24 -6.52 -0.52 -13.05
N PRO A 25 -7.46 -0.87 -13.94
CA PRO A 25 -8.08 0.09 -14.85
C PRO A 25 -9.17 0.93 -14.17
N ASP A 26 -9.53 0.67 -12.92
CA ASP A 26 -10.64 1.29 -12.20
C ASP A 26 -10.59 2.82 -12.21
N ARG A 27 -9.42 3.40 -11.91
CA ARG A 27 -9.21 4.85 -11.93
C ARG A 27 -9.48 5.43 -13.32
N LEU A 28 -8.95 4.78 -14.36
CA LEU A 28 -9.19 5.15 -15.75
C LEU A 28 -10.66 4.97 -16.15
N ALA A 29 -11.29 3.86 -15.79
CA ALA A 29 -12.68 3.58 -16.10
C ALA A 29 -13.60 4.66 -15.51
N ILE A 30 -13.36 5.06 -14.27
CA ILE A 30 -14.11 6.13 -13.60
C ILE A 30 -13.90 7.46 -14.33
N GLN A 31 -12.66 7.83 -14.68
CA GLN A 31 -12.37 9.05 -15.42
C GLN A 31 -12.98 9.04 -16.84
N ILE A 32 -12.91 7.92 -17.56
CA ILE A 32 -13.54 7.76 -18.88
C ILE A 32 -15.05 7.95 -18.77
N SER A 33 -15.68 7.32 -17.76
CA SER A 33 -17.14 7.44 -17.53
C SER A 33 -17.54 8.86 -17.15
N ALA A 34 -16.70 9.57 -16.38
CA ALA A 34 -16.97 10.93 -15.94
C ALA A 34 -16.71 11.99 -17.02
N TYR A 35 -15.63 11.86 -17.80
CA TYR A 35 -15.16 12.92 -18.70
C TYR A 35 -15.63 12.78 -20.15
N VAL A 36 -15.88 11.54 -20.62
CA VAL A 36 -16.31 11.30 -22.01
C VAL A 36 -17.83 11.30 -22.09
N GLN A 37 -18.38 12.42 -22.58
CA GLN A 37 -19.82 12.66 -22.66
C GLN A 37 -20.48 12.04 -23.89
N GLY A 38 -21.76 11.69 -23.76
CA GLY A 38 -22.61 11.17 -24.84
C GLY A 38 -23.35 9.90 -24.45
N ALA A 39 -24.67 9.96 -24.40
CA ALA A 39 -25.52 8.79 -24.17
C ALA A 39 -25.88 8.05 -25.48
N ASP A 40 -25.52 8.64 -26.62
CA ASP A 40 -25.65 8.07 -27.95
C ASP A 40 -24.59 6.99 -28.22
N GLU A 41 -24.81 6.25 -29.31
CA GLU A 41 -23.97 5.13 -29.71
C GLU A 41 -22.50 5.52 -29.91
N ARG A 42 -22.23 6.70 -30.48
CA ARG A 42 -20.84 7.18 -30.66
C ARG A 42 -20.14 7.42 -29.32
N GLY A 43 -20.81 8.06 -28.37
CA GLY A 43 -20.26 8.27 -27.01
C GLY A 43 -19.98 6.95 -26.30
N ARG A 44 -20.90 5.99 -26.39
CA ARG A 44 -20.74 4.63 -25.87
C ARG A 44 -19.55 3.91 -26.52
N MET A 45 -19.42 4.00 -27.84
CA MET A 45 -18.33 3.38 -28.60
C MET A 45 -16.97 3.94 -28.19
N ILE A 46 -16.83 5.26 -28.06
CA ILE A 46 -15.58 5.89 -27.60
C ILE A 46 -15.22 5.39 -26.20
N ARG A 47 -16.15 5.42 -25.25
CA ARG A 47 -15.92 4.96 -23.87
C ARG A 47 -15.49 3.49 -23.82
N ARG A 48 -16.18 2.62 -24.54
CA ARG A 48 -15.87 1.18 -24.61
C ARG A 48 -14.53 0.91 -25.30
N SER A 49 -14.18 1.63 -26.36
CA SER A 49 -12.89 1.48 -27.03
C SER A 49 -11.72 1.99 -26.17
N LEU A 50 -11.87 3.12 -25.46
CA LEU A 50 -10.84 3.62 -24.54
C LEU A 50 -10.51 2.60 -23.45
N ILE A 51 -11.52 2.07 -22.75
CA ILE A 51 -11.25 1.07 -21.70
C ILE A 51 -10.71 -0.25 -22.27
N ARG A 52 -11.14 -0.62 -23.48
CA ARG A 52 -10.63 -1.81 -24.17
C ARG A 52 -9.15 -1.65 -24.52
N TYR A 53 -8.71 -0.49 -24.98
CA TYR A 53 -7.27 -0.21 -25.19
C TYR A 53 -6.47 -0.31 -23.90
N VAL A 54 -6.99 0.21 -22.78
CA VAL A 54 -6.35 0.06 -21.46
C VAL A 54 -6.17 -1.43 -21.10
N ASN A 55 -7.22 -2.23 -21.28
CA ASN A 55 -7.13 -3.68 -21.05
C ASN A 55 -6.14 -4.35 -22.01
N GLN A 56 -6.14 -4.00 -23.29
CA GLN A 56 -5.18 -4.52 -24.28
C GLN A 56 -3.73 -4.22 -23.89
N ILE A 57 -3.42 -3.02 -23.37
CA ILE A 57 -2.06 -2.69 -22.89
C ILE A 57 -1.63 -3.71 -21.83
N SER A 58 -2.46 -3.93 -20.80
CA SER A 58 -2.13 -4.86 -19.71
C SER A 58 -2.01 -6.31 -20.20
N ILE A 59 -2.94 -6.77 -21.03
CA ILE A 59 -2.96 -8.17 -21.51
C ILE A 59 -1.78 -8.44 -22.42
N LEU A 60 -1.44 -7.51 -23.32
CA LEU A 60 -0.24 -7.64 -24.16
C LEU A 60 1.02 -7.64 -23.30
N THR A 61 1.13 -6.78 -22.27
CA THR A 61 2.27 -6.84 -21.34
C THR A 61 2.36 -8.20 -20.66
N PHE A 62 1.28 -8.71 -20.08
CA PHE A 62 1.28 -10.02 -19.42
C PHE A 62 1.50 -11.19 -20.37
N GLN A 63 1.14 -11.06 -21.65
CA GLN A 63 1.44 -12.07 -22.66
C GLN A 63 2.95 -12.29 -22.86
N TYR A 64 3.78 -11.28 -22.56
CA TYR A 64 5.24 -11.42 -22.64
C TYR A 64 5.91 -11.70 -21.30
N THR A 65 5.27 -11.40 -20.16
CA THR A 65 5.89 -11.53 -18.83
C THR A 65 5.30 -12.65 -17.96
N SER A 66 4.14 -13.24 -18.32
CA SER A 66 3.50 -14.32 -17.57
C SER A 66 3.34 -15.56 -18.44
N THR A 67 3.79 -16.70 -17.91
CA THR A 67 3.68 -17.99 -18.60
C THR A 67 2.23 -18.46 -18.69
N ILE A 68 1.42 -18.24 -17.65
CA ILE A 68 -0.02 -18.56 -17.64
C ILE A 68 -0.76 -17.77 -18.71
N ILE A 69 -0.53 -16.45 -18.80
CA ILE A 69 -1.23 -15.62 -19.78
C ILE A 69 -0.75 -15.93 -21.19
N LYS A 70 0.54 -16.21 -21.38
CA LYS A 70 1.05 -16.69 -22.66
C LYS A 70 0.42 -18.03 -23.07
N ALA A 71 0.16 -18.93 -22.12
CA ALA A 71 -0.54 -20.19 -22.38
C ALA A 71 -2.02 -19.97 -22.75
N ARG A 72 -2.70 -19.00 -22.10
CA ARG A 72 -4.10 -18.65 -22.40
C ARG A 72 -4.27 -17.92 -23.73
N PHE A 73 -3.38 -17.00 -24.04
CA PHE A 73 -3.40 -16.19 -25.26
C PHE A 73 -2.06 -16.29 -26.00
N PRO A 74 -1.79 -17.37 -26.76
CA PRO A 74 -0.50 -17.55 -27.42
C PRO A 74 -0.22 -16.55 -28.55
N THR A 75 -1.25 -16.19 -29.31
CA THR A 75 -1.18 -15.31 -30.50
C THR A 75 -2.18 -14.17 -30.42
N LEU A 76 -2.05 -13.18 -31.30
CA LEU A 76 -3.03 -12.10 -31.42
C LEU A 76 -4.41 -12.60 -31.87
N ASP A 77 -4.49 -13.69 -32.64
CA ASP A 77 -5.76 -14.30 -33.03
C ASP A 77 -6.60 -14.71 -31.82
N HIS A 78 -5.98 -15.27 -30.79
CA HIS A 78 -6.67 -15.65 -29.56
C HIS A 78 -7.25 -14.42 -28.83
N LEU A 79 -6.61 -13.25 -28.94
CA LEU A 79 -7.14 -12.00 -28.40
C LEU A 79 -8.35 -11.49 -29.20
N VAL A 80 -8.37 -11.73 -30.52
CA VAL A 80 -9.51 -11.41 -31.38
C VAL A 80 -10.68 -12.35 -31.11
N GLU A 81 -10.43 -13.66 -31.06
CA GLU A 81 -11.44 -14.68 -30.74
C GLU A 81 -12.07 -14.47 -29.35
N ALA A 82 -11.25 -14.04 -28.37
CA ALA A 82 -11.73 -13.69 -27.04
C ALA A 82 -12.49 -12.35 -26.97
N GLY A 83 -12.56 -11.58 -28.07
CA GLY A 83 -13.23 -10.28 -28.12
C GLY A 83 -12.52 -9.15 -27.37
N ILE A 84 -11.23 -9.35 -27.06
CA ILE A 84 -10.37 -8.33 -26.43
C ILE A 84 -9.88 -7.33 -27.49
N MET A 85 -9.66 -7.81 -28.71
CA MET A 85 -9.18 -7.05 -29.86
C MET A 85 -10.13 -7.23 -31.05
N THR A 86 -10.26 -6.24 -31.91
CA THR A 86 -10.98 -6.40 -33.18
C THR A 86 -10.05 -6.87 -34.29
N SER A 87 -10.59 -7.47 -35.36
CA SER A 87 -9.78 -7.86 -36.52
C SER A 87 -9.03 -6.68 -37.13
N ASP A 88 -9.68 -5.52 -37.26
CA ASP A 88 -9.04 -4.30 -37.78
C ASP A 88 -7.86 -3.85 -36.92
N GLU A 89 -7.97 -3.96 -35.58
CA GLU A 89 -6.89 -3.59 -34.67
C GLU A 89 -5.72 -4.55 -34.76
N LYS A 90 -6.00 -5.85 -34.89
CA LYS A 90 -4.98 -6.86 -35.13
C LYS A 90 -4.21 -6.52 -36.41
N ASP A 91 -4.91 -6.24 -37.51
CA ASP A 91 -4.30 -5.89 -38.79
C ASP A 91 -3.40 -4.65 -38.66
N VAL A 92 -3.83 -3.62 -37.92
CA VAL A 92 -2.99 -2.42 -37.69
C VAL A 92 -1.74 -2.76 -36.87
N ILE A 93 -1.85 -3.62 -35.84
CA ILE A 93 -0.69 -4.06 -35.05
C ILE A 93 0.29 -4.85 -35.91
N GLU A 94 -0.18 -5.80 -36.72
CA GLU A 94 0.68 -6.63 -37.56
C GLU A 94 1.37 -5.83 -38.67
N ASN A 95 0.70 -4.80 -39.19
CA ASN A 95 1.29 -3.87 -40.16
C ASN A 95 2.19 -2.80 -39.55
N THR A 96 2.29 -2.73 -38.21
CA THR A 96 3.19 -1.78 -37.55
C THR A 96 4.62 -2.32 -37.57
N GLU A 97 5.47 -1.74 -38.42
CA GLU A 97 6.88 -2.11 -38.50
C GLU A 97 7.64 -1.67 -37.23
N THR A 98 7.97 -2.63 -36.36
CA THR A 98 8.78 -2.38 -35.16
C THR A 98 9.66 -3.59 -34.84
N PRO A 99 10.96 -3.39 -34.51
CA PRO A 99 11.83 -4.46 -34.01
C PRO A 99 11.59 -4.75 -32.52
N HIS A 100 10.76 -3.93 -31.85
CA HIS A 100 10.44 -4.02 -30.43
C HIS A 100 9.02 -4.56 -30.23
N GLY A 101 8.69 -4.98 -29.01
CA GLY A 101 7.35 -5.48 -28.72
C GLY A 101 6.24 -4.44 -28.87
N ILE A 102 5.00 -4.92 -28.92
CA ILE A 102 3.83 -4.18 -29.44
C ILE A 102 2.89 -3.63 -28.35
N TRP A 103 3.14 -3.90 -27.07
CA TRP A 103 2.25 -3.52 -25.95
C TRP A 103 2.04 -2.01 -25.79
N TRP A 104 2.89 -1.17 -26.38
CA TRP A 104 2.75 0.29 -26.37
C TRP A 104 1.77 0.82 -27.43
N VAL A 105 1.42 0.01 -28.45
CA VAL A 105 0.58 0.45 -29.57
C VAL A 105 -0.83 0.85 -29.11
N PRO A 106 -1.55 0.08 -28.26
CA PRO A 106 -2.87 0.51 -27.79
C PRO A 106 -2.83 1.75 -26.90
N ALA A 107 -1.72 2.02 -26.22
CA ALA A 107 -1.53 3.27 -25.46
C ALA A 107 -1.49 4.49 -26.40
N GLN A 108 -0.84 4.35 -27.56
CA GLN A 108 -0.85 5.37 -28.60
C GLN A 108 -2.27 5.58 -29.14
N TRP A 109 -3.00 4.51 -29.42
CA TRP A 109 -4.40 4.61 -29.88
C TRP A 109 -5.31 5.28 -28.86
N PHE A 110 -5.14 4.99 -27.57
CA PHE A 110 -5.87 5.66 -26.49
C PHE A 110 -5.66 7.18 -26.55
N GLY A 111 -4.40 7.63 -26.63
CA GLY A 111 -4.07 9.05 -26.73
C GLY A 111 -4.72 9.72 -27.94
N GLN A 112 -4.66 9.07 -29.12
CA GLN A 112 -5.28 9.59 -30.33
C GLN A 112 -6.81 9.62 -30.25
N LEU A 113 -7.43 8.57 -29.72
CA LEU A 113 -8.88 8.50 -29.56
C LEU A 113 -9.39 9.54 -28.55
N ALA A 114 -8.64 9.79 -27.47
CA ALA A 114 -8.95 10.86 -26.52
C ALA A 114 -8.89 12.26 -27.18
N MET A 115 -7.89 12.49 -28.05
CA MET A 115 -7.80 13.71 -28.85
C MET A 115 -8.98 13.87 -29.84
N VAL A 116 -9.40 12.77 -30.48
CA VAL A 116 -10.58 12.78 -31.36
C VAL A 116 -11.85 13.08 -30.56
N ALA A 117 -12.03 12.43 -29.40
CA ALA A 117 -13.17 12.70 -28.51
C ALA A 117 -13.22 14.16 -28.05
N ARG A 118 -12.06 14.78 -27.81
CA ARG A 118 -11.94 16.20 -27.51
C ARG A 118 -12.37 17.09 -28.68
N LYS A 119 -11.89 16.80 -29.90
CA LYS A 119 -12.26 17.52 -31.13
C LYS A 119 -13.74 17.39 -31.47
N GLU A 120 -14.33 16.21 -31.21
CA GLU A 120 -15.75 15.95 -31.35
C GLU A 120 -16.62 16.60 -30.24
N GLY A 121 -16.00 17.31 -29.28
CA GLY A 121 -16.71 17.95 -28.17
C GLY A 121 -17.27 16.98 -27.14
N ARG A 122 -16.85 15.71 -27.15
CA ARG A 122 -17.23 14.70 -26.15
C ARG A 122 -16.48 14.88 -24.83
N ILE A 123 -15.27 15.40 -24.91
CA ILE A 123 -14.52 15.90 -23.75
C ILE A 123 -14.59 17.42 -23.82
N HIS A 124 -15.11 18.06 -22.78
CA HIS A 124 -15.38 19.50 -22.80
C HIS A 124 -14.13 20.35 -22.59
N ASP A 125 -13.27 19.97 -21.64
CA ASP A 125 -12.14 20.79 -21.19
C ASP A 125 -10.80 20.12 -21.46
N ASP A 126 -9.78 20.93 -21.75
CA ASP A 126 -8.41 20.44 -21.95
C ASP A 126 -7.82 19.88 -20.65
N LEU A 127 -8.29 20.35 -19.49
CA LEU A 127 -7.90 19.82 -18.18
C LEU A 127 -8.38 18.36 -18.00
N HIS A 128 -9.61 18.06 -18.43
CA HIS A 128 -10.16 16.70 -18.40
C HIS A 128 -9.36 15.77 -19.33
N LEU A 129 -9.01 16.26 -20.53
CA LEU A 129 -8.16 15.52 -21.46
C LEU A 129 -6.76 15.26 -20.87
N LYS A 130 -6.11 16.28 -20.30
CA LYS A 130 -4.80 16.13 -19.65
C LYS A 130 -4.86 15.11 -18.52
N SER A 131 -5.85 15.23 -17.62
CA SER A 131 -6.03 14.28 -16.51
C SER A 131 -6.19 12.85 -17.01
N LEU A 132 -6.95 12.64 -18.09
CA LEU A 132 -7.18 11.32 -18.68
C LEU A 132 -5.90 10.73 -19.29
N ILE A 133 -5.10 11.56 -19.98
CA ILE A 133 -3.82 11.14 -20.57
C ILE A 133 -2.79 10.85 -19.47
N ASP A 134 -2.67 11.70 -18.45
CA ASP A 134 -1.72 11.52 -17.34
C ASP A 134 -2.01 10.21 -16.58
N GLU A 135 -3.29 9.91 -16.31
CA GLU A 135 -3.68 8.66 -15.66
C GLU A 135 -3.38 7.44 -16.55
N MET A 136 -3.58 7.55 -17.87
CA MET A 136 -3.24 6.46 -18.81
C MET A 136 -1.73 6.22 -18.86
N LEU A 137 -0.92 7.29 -18.83
CA LEU A 137 0.53 7.17 -18.79
C LEU A 137 1.01 6.58 -17.46
N SER A 138 0.34 6.88 -16.35
CA SER A 138 0.59 6.25 -15.05
C SER A 138 0.30 4.74 -15.09
N PHE A 139 -0.86 4.34 -15.64
CA PHE A 139 -1.22 2.93 -15.85
C PHE A 139 -0.20 2.22 -16.74
N ARG A 140 0.18 2.85 -17.87
CA ARG A 140 1.24 2.31 -18.75
C ARG A 140 2.57 2.21 -18.01
N GLY A 141 2.91 3.17 -17.16
CA GLY A 141 4.12 3.17 -16.34
C GLY A 141 4.18 1.93 -15.45
N CYS A 142 3.05 1.53 -14.88
CA CYS A 142 2.93 0.28 -14.12
C CYS A 142 3.24 -0.95 -15.01
N CYS A 143 2.68 -1.02 -16.22
CA CYS A 143 3.04 -2.08 -17.18
C CYS A 143 4.53 -2.05 -17.58
N GLY A 144 5.12 -0.85 -17.71
CA GLY A 144 6.54 -0.68 -18.01
C GLY A 144 7.45 -1.15 -16.87
N ASN A 145 7.01 -0.97 -15.63
CA ASN A 145 7.72 -1.50 -14.45
C ASN A 145 7.69 -3.03 -14.47
N ILE A 146 6.53 -3.65 -14.72
CA ILE A 146 6.41 -5.11 -14.85
C ILE A 146 7.39 -5.65 -15.90
N TRP A 147 7.44 -5.03 -17.08
CA TRP A 147 8.40 -5.37 -18.12
C TRP A 147 9.86 -5.21 -17.67
N SER A 148 10.16 -4.13 -16.91
CA SER A 148 11.52 -3.86 -16.44
C SER A 148 12.01 -4.90 -15.45
N TYR A 149 11.13 -5.42 -14.59
CA TYR A 149 11.46 -6.49 -13.65
C TYR A 149 11.62 -7.85 -14.32
N ASP A 150 10.80 -8.15 -15.33
CA ASP A 150 10.99 -9.34 -16.16
C ASP A 150 12.33 -9.29 -16.90
N TRP A 151 12.67 -8.13 -17.47
CA TRP A 151 13.92 -7.96 -18.21
C TRP A 151 15.17 -7.94 -17.32
N ILE A 152 15.11 -7.26 -16.17
CA ILE A 152 16.23 -7.10 -15.24
C ILE A 152 15.96 -7.95 -14.00
N SER A 153 16.16 -9.25 -14.13
CA SER A 153 16.07 -10.18 -13.00
C SER A 153 17.21 -9.99 -12.01
N VAL A 154 17.05 -10.54 -10.80
CA VAL A 154 18.11 -10.59 -9.78
C VAL A 154 19.39 -11.18 -10.41
N PRO A 155 20.56 -10.51 -10.27
CA PRO A 155 21.79 -10.99 -10.88
C PRO A 155 22.08 -12.44 -10.52
N LEU A 156 22.31 -13.27 -11.53
CA LEU A 156 22.51 -14.71 -11.37
C LEU A 156 23.59 -15.07 -10.34
N VAL A 157 24.64 -14.25 -10.24
CA VAL A 157 25.69 -14.45 -9.24
C VAL A 157 25.17 -14.37 -7.80
N TYR A 158 24.16 -13.55 -7.52
CA TYR A 158 23.58 -13.46 -6.18
C TYR A 158 22.82 -14.71 -5.80
N THR A 159 21.97 -15.22 -6.70
CA THR A 159 21.24 -16.47 -6.46
C THR A 159 22.21 -17.65 -6.33
N GLN A 160 23.24 -17.72 -7.18
CA GLN A 160 24.29 -18.74 -7.11
C GLN A 160 25.08 -18.71 -5.80
N VAL A 161 25.53 -17.53 -5.35
CA VAL A 161 26.32 -17.40 -4.11
C VAL A 161 25.50 -17.85 -2.90
N VAL A 162 24.22 -17.49 -2.82
CA VAL A 162 23.35 -17.92 -1.73
C VAL A 162 23.13 -19.43 -1.78
N THR A 163 22.82 -20.00 -2.94
CA THR A 163 22.62 -21.45 -3.09
C THR A 163 23.87 -22.24 -2.73
N ILE A 164 25.05 -21.82 -3.21
CA ILE A 164 26.32 -22.46 -2.86
C ILE A 164 26.59 -22.37 -1.36
N ALA A 165 26.33 -21.23 -0.72
CA ALA A 165 26.53 -21.05 0.71
C ALA A 165 25.62 -21.98 1.53
N VAL A 166 24.33 -22.07 1.19
CA VAL A 166 23.38 -22.95 1.89
C VAL A 166 23.74 -24.42 1.65
N TYR A 167 24.03 -24.81 0.42
CA TYR A 167 24.33 -26.21 0.09
C TYR A 167 25.68 -26.67 0.66
N SER A 168 26.73 -25.84 0.61
CA SER A 168 28.03 -26.19 1.21
C SER A 168 27.97 -26.32 2.73
N PHE A 169 27.13 -25.51 3.39
CA PHE A 169 26.84 -25.67 4.82
C PHE A 169 26.22 -27.05 5.10
N PHE A 170 25.23 -27.47 4.30
CA PHE A 170 24.61 -28.79 4.52
C PHE A 170 25.47 -29.97 4.09
N VAL A 171 26.33 -29.82 3.07
CA VAL A 171 27.37 -30.81 2.77
C VAL A 171 28.30 -30.98 3.97
N SER A 172 28.73 -29.86 4.59
CA SER A 172 29.56 -29.92 5.80
C SER A 172 28.81 -30.54 6.98
N CYS A 173 27.52 -30.25 7.15
CA CYS A 173 26.69 -30.85 8.20
C CYS A 173 26.47 -32.35 7.99
N LEU A 174 26.39 -32.81 6.73
CA LEU A 174 26.19 -34.22 6.39
C LEU A 174 27.32 -35.10 6.94
N PHE A 175 28.56 -34.60 6.91
CA PHE A 175 29.72 -35.31 7.49
C PHE A 175 30.00 -34.92 8.94
N GLY A 176 29.89 -33.62 9.27
CA GLY A 176 30.30 -33.09 10.57
C GLY A 176 29.31 -33.30 11.72
N ARG A 177 28.04 -33.66 11.42
CA ARG A 177 27.02 -33.92 12.45
C ARG A 177 26.55 -35.37 12.50
N GLN A 178 27.38 -36.28 12.00
CA GLN A 178 27.21 -37.70 12.23
C GLN A 178 27.48 -38.03 13.69
N PHE A 179 26.68 -38.92 14.29
CA PHE A 179 26.98 -39.49 15.59
C PHE A 179 28.08 -40.54 15.40
N LEU A 180 29.27 -40.27 15.94
CA LEU A 180 30.43 -41.16 15.82
C LEU A 180 30.42 -42.19 16.96
N PHE A 181 30.89 -43.40 16.67
CA PHE A 181 31.04 -44.44 17.70
C PHE A 181 31.98 -43.97 18.82
N GLN A 182 31.52 -44.06 20.06
CA GLN A 182 32.37 -43.89 21.23
C GLN A 182 33.44 -44.99 21.26
N TYR A 183 34.70 -44.59 21.24
CA TYR A 183 35.83 -45.47 21.53
C TYR A 183 35.89 -45.77 23.04
N PRO A 184 36.47 -46.92 23.45
CA PRO A 184 36.47 -47.37 24.84
C PRO A 184 37.03 -46.33 25.82
N PRO A 185 36.58 -46.36 27.09
CA PRO A 185 36.91 -45.36 28.08
C PRO A 185 38.43 -45.30 28.31
N GLY A 186 39.06 -44.19 27.93
CA GLY A 186 40.50 -43.98 28.08
C GLY A 186 41.15 -43.11 27.00
N SER A 187 40.51 -42.86 25.87
CA SER A 187 40.99 -41.91 24.86
C SER A 187 40.46 -40.49 25.14
N ASN A 188 41.37 -39.55 25.42
CA ASN A 188 41.07 -38.12 25.59
C ASN A 188 40.66 -37.45 24.26
N GLN A 189 39.57 -37.89 23.63
CA GLN A 189 39.02 -37.25 22.43
C GLN A 189 37.57 -36.82 22.64
N SER A 190 37.41 -35.51 22.72
CA SER A 190 36.25 -34.69 22.40
C SER A 190 34.92 -35.07 23.07
N ALA A 191 34.65 -34.46 24.22
CA ALA A 191 33.37 -34.45 24.97
C ALA A 191 32.14 -33.90 24.20
N ALA A 192 32.25 -33.65 22.88
CA ALA A 192 31.20 -33.06 22.06
C ALA A 192 30.21 -34.09 21.45
N HIS A 193 30.55 -35.39 21.48
CA HIS A 193 29.74 -36.47 20.89
C HIS A 193 29.42 -37.56 21.92
N GLU A 194 29.01 -37.15 23.13
CA GLU A 194 28.74 -38.08 24.22
C GLU A 194 27.40 -38.82 24.11
N ILE A 195 26.45 -38.28 23.34
CA ILE A 195 25.09 -38.80 23.24
C ILE A 195 24.76 -39.07 21.77
N ASP A 196 24.47 -40.33 21.46
CA ASP A 196 23.98 -40.78 20.16
C ASP A 196 22.44 -40.84 20.18
N PHE A 197 21.80 -39.92 19.45
CA PHE A 197 20.35 -39.88 19.31
C PHE A 197 19.84 -40.68 18.10
N TYR A 198 20.74 -41.26 17.30
CA TYR A 198 20.49 -41.90 15.99
C TYR A 198 19.91 -40.96 14.91
N ILE A 199 18.95 -40.12 15.27
CA ILE A 199 18.30 -39.11 14.42
C ILE A 199 18.80 -37.72 14.83
N PRO A 200 19.45 -36.95 13.93
CA PRO A 200 19.96 -35.62 14.25
C PRO A 200 18.84 -34.56 14.17
N LEU A 201 17.89 -34.60 15.13
CA LEU A 201 16.67 -33.75 15.14
C LEU A 201 16.96 -32.26 14.98
N PHE A 202 17.96 -31.71 15.69
CA PHE A 202 18.32 -30.29 15.57
C PHE A 202 18.90 -29.93 14.20
N THR A 203 19.64 -30.85 13.56
CA THR A 203 20.16 -30.65 12.20
C THR A 203 19.02 -30.67 11.19
N ILE A 204 18.00 -31.51 11.40
CA ILE A 204 16.79 -31.54 10.57
C ILE A 204 16.01 -30.22 10.72
N PHE A 205 15.83 -29.70 11.94
CA PHE A 205 15.20 -28.39 12.13
C PHE A 205 16.00 -27.27 11.47
N GLN A 206 17.33 -27.26 11.59
CA GLN A 206 18.17 -26.30 10.87
C GLN A 206 18.03 -26.44 9.35
N PHE A 207 17.90 -27.66 8.83
CA PHE A 207 17.63 -27.90 7.42
C PHE A 207 16.32 -27.23 6.98
N PHE A 208 15.22 -27.46 7.70
CA PHE A 208 13.95 -26.79 7.41
C PHE A 208 14.06 -25.27 7.46
N PHE A 209 14.78 -24.69 8.42
CA PHE A 209 14.96 -23.25 8.49
C PHE A 209 15.75 -22.70 7.30
N TYR A 210 16.96 -23.19 7.04
CA TYR A 210 17.81 -22.59 6.00
C TYR A 210 17.38 -22.94 4.57
N VAL A 211 16.97 -24.18 4.33
CA VAL A 211 16.46 -24.58 3.00
C VAL A 211 15.06 -24.06 2.79
N GLY A 212 14.20 -24.05 3.82
CA GLY A 212 12.89 -23.42 3.73
C GLY A 212 13.00 -21.94 3.42
N TRP A 213 13.93 -21.22 4.06
CA TRP A 213 14.15 -19.80 3.75
C TRP A 213 14.64 -19.61 2.30
N LEU A 214 15.60 -20.43 1.85
CA LEU A 214 16.02 -20.42 0.43
C LEU A 214 14.84 -20.67 -0.52
N LYS A 215 13.94 -21.59 -0.18
CA LYS A 215 12.75 -21.91 -0.97
C LYS A 215 11.73 -20.78 -1.01
N VAL A 216 11.57 -20.00 0.06
CA VAL A 216 10.75 -18.78 0.05
C VAL A 216 11.29 -17.78 -0.98
N ALA A 217 12.61 -17.53 -1.01
CA ALA A 217 13.19 -16.65 -2.01
C ALA A 217 13.06 -17.19 -3.45
N GLU A 218 13.12 -18.50 -3.63
CA GLU A 218 12.93 -19.16 -4.93
C GLU A 218 11.49 -19.00 -5.44
N ALA A 219 10.49 -19.16 -4.58
CA ALA A 219 9.09 -18.95 -4.93
C ALA A 219 8.80 -17.49 -5.30
N MET A 220 9.41 -16.53 -4.60
CA MET A 220 9.14 -15.10 -4.81
C MET A 220 9.84 -14.49 -6.04
N ILE A 221 10.72 -15.23 -6.74
CA ILE A 221 11.51 -14.68 -7.84
C ILE A 221 10.71 -14.49 -9.14
N CYS A 222 9.66 -15.27 -9.36
CA CYS A 222 8.85 -15.25 -10.58
C CYS A 222 7.35 -15.33 -10.24
N PRO A 223 6.75 -14.26 -9.70
CA PRO A 223 5.39 -14.30 -9.15
C PRO A 223 4.26 -14.36 -10.21
N PHE A 224 4.63 -14.46 -11.49
CA PHE A 224 3.71 -14.56 -12.63
C PHE A 224 3.79 -15.94 -13.31
N GLY A 225 4.32 -16.93 -12.59
CA GLY A 225 4.40 -18.33 -12.96
C GLY A 225 3.08 -19.06 -12.76
N ALA A 226 3.16 -20.37 -12.54
CA ALA A 226 2.02 -21.26 -12.35
C ALA A 226 2.02 -21.98 -11.00
N ASP A 227 2.79 -21.47 -10.03
CA ASP A 227 2.84 -22.02 -8.68
C ASP A 227 1.63 -21.57 -7.87
N ASP A 228 1.26 -22.33 -6.84
CA ASP A 228 0.05 -22.07 -6.02
C ASP A 228 0.09 -20.71 -5.28
N GLU A 229 1.28 -20.14 -5.08
CA GLU A 229 1.51 -18.86 -4.42
C GLU A 229 1.66 -17.69 -5.41
N ASP A 230 1.61 -17.96 -6.72
CA ASP A 230 1.72 -16.93 -7.76
C ASP A 230 0.43 -16.11 -7.89
N PHE A 231 0.52 -14.95 -8.53
CA PHE A 231 -0.66 -14.11 -8.73
C PHE A 231 -1.64 -14.73 -9.73
N GLU A 232 -2.92 -14.66 -9.38
CA GLU A 232 -4.05 -15.07 -10.23
C GLU A 232 -4.35 -14.06 -11.35
N ILE A 233 -3.40 -13.89 -12.29
CA ILE A 233 -3.48 -12.89 -13.36
C ILE A 233 -4.66 -13.14 -14.31
N ASN A 234 -5.05 -14.41 -14.51
CA ASN A 234 -6.23 -14.74 -15.31
C ASN A 234 -7.50 -14.11 -14.74
N TRP A 235 -7.70 -14.23 -13.43
CA TRP A 235 -8.84 -13.64 -12.75
C TRP A 235 -8.78 -12.11 -12.80
N VAL A 236 -7.59 -11.52 -12.61
CA VAL A 236 -7.40 -10.07 -12.69
C VAL A 236 -7.82 -9.54 -14.07
N ILE A 237 -7.40 -10.19 -15.16
CA ILE A 237 -7.79 -9.82 -16.53
C ILE A 237 -9.31 -9.90 -16.72
N ASP A 238 -9.92 -11.00 -16.28
CA ASP A 238 -11.37 -11.21 -16.45
C ASP A 238 -12.19 -10.18 -15.66
N ARG A 239 -11.78 -9.93 -14.41
CA ARG A 239 -12.38 -8.91 -13.54
C ARG A 239 -12.23 -7.53 -14.16
N ASN A 240 -11.03 -7.18 -14.63
CA ASN A 240 -10.75 -5.85 -15.20
C ASN A 240 -11.54 -5.58 -16.47
N LEU A 241 -11.70 -6.60 -17.33
CA LEU A 241 -12.54 -6.51 -18.52
C LEU A 241 -14.01 -6.28 -18.14
N GLN A 242 -14.54 -7.09 -17.22
CA GLN A 242 -15.94 -7.01 -16.79
C GLN A 242 -16.26 -5.68 -16.09
N VAL A 243 -15.50 -5.33 -15.06
CA VAL A 243 -15.70 -4.13 -14.24
C VAL A 243 -15.47 -2.88 -15.08
N GLY A 244 -14.42 -2.85 -15.90
CA GLY A 244 -14.13 -1.74 -16.81
C GLY A 244 -15.29 -1.44 -17.75
N TYR A 245 -15.84 -2.46 -18.41
CA TYR A 245 -17.02 -2.28 -19.27
C TYR A 245 -18.28 -1.89 -18.49
N LEU A 246 -18.48 -2.41 -17.28
CA LEU A 246 -19.64 -2.06 -16.46
C LEU A 246 -19.64 -0.57 -16.10
N ILE A 247 -18.49 -0.04 -15.66
CA ILE A 247 -18.32 1.35 -15.23
C ILE A 247 -18.56 2.34 -16.38
N VAL A 248 -17.96 2.09 -17.55
CA VAL A 248 -18.00 3.06 -18.66
C VAL A 248 -19.28 2.97 -19.50
N ASP A 249 -20.05 1.89 -19.35
CA ASP A 249 -21.24 1.62 -20.17
C ASP A 249 -22.51 1.63 -19.33
N ARG A 250 -22.77 0.56 -18.57
CA ARG A 250 -24.04 0.40 -17.85
C ARG A 250 -24.21 1.39 -16.71
N MET A 251 -23.12 1.80 -16.06
CA MET A 251 -23.17 2.77 -14.96
C MET A 251 -23.10 4.22 -15.45
N TYR A 252 -22.89 4.45 -16.75
CA TYR A 252 -22.81 5.81 -17.29
C TYR A 252 -24.12 6.56 -17.05
N ARG A 253 -24.04 7.65 -16.27
CA ARG A 253 -25.18 8.48 -15.84
C ARG A 253 -26.30 7.72 -15.10
N GLN A 254 -26.02 6.53 -14.56
CA GLN A 254 -26.95 5.81 -13.71
C GLN A 254 -26.63 6.12 -12.25
N LEU A 255 -27.43 6.99 -11.64
CA LEU A 255 -27.30 7.34 -10.23
C LEU A 255 -28.57 6.92 -9.47
N PRO A 256 -28.44 6.45 -8.22
CA PRO A 256 -29.57 6.38 -7.30
C PRO A 256 -30.21 7.75 -7.13
N LYS A 257 -31.51 7.78 -6.77
CA LYS A 257 -32.20 9.03 -6.47
C LYS A 257 -31.52 9.72 -5.29
N LEU A 258 -31.27 11.03 -5.43
CA LEU A 258 -30.71 11.82 -4.35
C LEU A 258 -31.74 11.97 -3.23
N THR A 259 -31.37 11.52 -2.04
CA THR A 259 -32.17 11.62 -0.81
C THR A 259 -31.31 12.15 0.32
N LYS A 260 -31.92 12.83 1.28
CA LYS A 260 -31.25 13.15 2.55
C LYS A 260 -30.84 11.85 3.23
N ASP A 261 -29.62 11.80 3.74
CA ASP A 261 -29.15 10.66 4.52
C ASP A 261 -29.75 10.65 5.94
N ALA A 262 -29.53 9.55 6.67
CA ALA A 262 -30.09 9.36 8.02
C ALA A 262 -29.55 10.35 9.06
N PHE A 263 -28.43 11.02 8.78
CA PHE A 263 -27.73 11.91 9.70
C PHE A 263 -27.79 13.37 9.26
N TRP A 264 -28.64 13.72 8.29
CA TRP A 264 -28.68 15.02 7.62
C TRP A 264 -28.68 16.25 8.58
N ASP A 265 -29.41 16.17 9.69
CA ASP A 265 -29.51 17.25 10.69
C ASP A 265 -28.70 16.99 11.97
N ASN A 266 -27.96 15.87 12.04
CA ASN A 266 -27.18 15.49 13.23
C ASN A 266 -25.68 15.77 13.04
N ILE A 267 -25.13 16.62 13.91
CA ILE A 267 -23.72 17.01 13.90
C ILE A 267 -22.82 15.89 14.45
N GLU A 268 -23.33 15.07 15.37
CA GLU A 268 -22.61 13.97 16.00
C GLU A 268 -23.32 12.63 15.71
N PRO A 269 -23.13 12.08 14.50
CA PRO A 269 -23.75 10.81 14.11
C PRO A 269 -23.14 9.63 14.89
N GLU A 270 -23.97 8.93 15.67
CA GLU A 270 -23.60 7.65 16.28
C GLU A 270 -24.03 6.49 15.38
N ILE A 271 -23.04 5.75 14.85
CA ILE A 271 -23.30 4.55 14.05
C ILE A 271 -23.50 3.36 15.01
N PRO A 272 -24.59 2.58 14.87
CA PRO A 272 -24.87 1.47 15.78
C PRO A 272 -23.87 0.33 15.62
N TYR A 273 -23.54 -0.32 16.75
CA TYR A 273 -22.75 -1.55 16.78
C TYR A 273 -23.70 -2.76 16.93
N THR A 274 -23.38 -3.85 16.24
CA THR A 274 -24.05 -5.13 16.47
C THR A 274 -23.63 -5.70 17.83
N GLN A 275 -24.39 -6.65 18.38
CA GLN A 275 -24.07 -7.27 19.68
C GLN A 275 -22.67 -7.91 19.69
N ALA A 276 -22.27 -8.57 18.59
CA ALA A 276 -20.95 -9.14 18.43
C ALA A 276 -19.83 -8.07 18.44
N ALA A 277 -20.14 -6.86 17.98
CA ALA A 277 -19.19 -5.77 17.91
C ALA A 277 -19.23 -4.80 19.11
N ALA A 278 -20.12 -5.03 20.08
CA ALA A 278 -20.28 -4.15 21.23
C ALA A 278 -18.97 -3.97 22.02
N ASN A 279 -18.18 -5.04 22.14
CA ASN A 279 -16.88 -5.03 22.83
C ASN A 279 -15.79 -4.25 22.07
N TYR A 280 -15.99 -3.92 20.79
CA TYR A 280 -15.06 -3.11 19.99
C TYR A 280 -15.38 -1.62 20.04
N ARG A 281 -16.46 -1.21 20.73
CA ARG A 281 -16.78 0.20 20.91
C ARG A 281 -15.75 0.84 21.85
N GLY A 282 -14.68 1.35 21.26
CA GLY A 282 -13.62 2.07 21.97
C GLY A 282 -13.93 3.55 22.19
N VAL A 283 -13.27 4.14 23.18
CA VAL A 283 -13.19 5.59 23.32
C VAL A 283 -12.27 6.14 22.23
N PRO A 284 -12.62 7.25 21.55
CA PRO A 284 -11.76 7.82 20.53
C PRO A 284 -10.38 8.19 21.07
N PHE A 285 -9.33 7.91 20.31
CA PHE A 285 -7.98 8.37 20.62
C PHE A 285 -7.80 9.81 20.14
N TYR A 286 -7.58 10.72 21.08
CA TYR A 286 -7.40 12.15 20.80
C TYR A 286 -5.93 12.60 20.81
N GLY A 287 -4.98 11.68 20.93
CA GLY A 287 -3.54 11.95 20.96
C GLY A 287 -2.90 11.62 22.30
N SER A 288 -1.65 11.14 22.26
CA SER A 288 -0.90 10.68 23.44
C SER A 288 -0.58 11.81 24.42
N THR A 289 -0.52 13.05 23.93
CA THR A 289 -0.22 14.25 24.73
C THR A 289 -1.46 14.97 25.22
N GLN A 290 -2.68 14.53 24.90
CA GLN A 290 -3.90 15.24 25.31
C GLN A 290 -4.06 15.29 26.84
N ALA A 291 -3.60 14.25 27.53
CA ALA A 291 -3.59 14.20 29.00
C ALA A 291 -2.39 14.96 29.63
N MET A 292 -1.49 15.52 28.81
CA MET A 292 -0.34 16.28 29.30
C MET A 292 -0.82 17.62 29.86
N ASN A 293 -0.86 17.72 31.19
CA ASN A 293 -1.24 18.95 31.87
C ASN A 293 -0.01 19.87 32.00
N ILE A 294 0.08 20.88 31.12
CA ILE A 294 1.11 21.93 31.22
C ILE A 294 0.61 22.96 32.23
N SER A 295 1.37 23.21 33.29
CA SER A 295 1.01 24.23 34.28
C SER A 295 0.88 25.61 33.64
N GLU A 296 -0.03 26.47 34.14
CA GLU A 296 -0.25 27.81 33.56
C GLU A 296 1.06 28.60 33.43
N ARG A 297 1.97 28.47 34.41
CA ARG A 297 3.29 29.09 34.40
C ARG A 297 4.22 28.59 33.29
N GLN A 298 4.12 27.31 32.92
CA GLN A 298 4.90 26.72 31.82
C GLN A 298 4.24 26.93 30.45
N ALA A 299 2.94 27.26 30.44
CA ALA A 299 2.19 27.59 29.24
C ALA A 299 2.33 29.07 28.83
N GLU A 300 2.97 29.90 29.66
CA GLU A 300 3.30 31.28 29.34
C GLU A 300 4.34 31.34 28.21
N TRP A 301 4.09 32.21 27.24
CA TRP A 301 5.03 32.48 26.16
C TRP A 301 6.28 33.15 26.72
N ASN A 302 7.44 32.53 26.55
CA ASN A 302 8.71 33.20 26.79
C ASN A 302 8.97 34.17 25.63
N MET A 303 8.54 35.42 25.77
CA MET A 303 8.83 36.45 24.79
C MET A 303 10.29 36.88 24.93
N PRO A 304 11.10 36.89 23.84
CA PRO A 304 12.42 37.50 23.90
C PRO A 304 12.28 38.96 24.31
N GLU A 305 13.13 39.43 25.22
CA GLU A 305 13.11 40.83 25.65
C GLU A 305 13.21 41.75 24.43
N PRO A 306 12.41 42.84 24.36
CA PRO A 306 12.56 43.82 23.30
C PRO A 306 14.00 44.32 23.31
N MET A 307 14.69 44.15 22.19
CA MET A 307 16.03 44.71 21.97
C MET A 307 15.99 46.19 22.37
N GLU A 308 16.79 46.60 23.35
CA GLU A 308 16.86 48.01 23.75
C GLU A 308 17.15 48.84 22.51
N ALA A 309 16.25 49.78 22.20
CA ALA A 309 16.50 50.75 21.17
C ALA A 309 17.74 51.57 21.60
N ILE A 310 18.83 51.44 20.86
CA ILE A 310 20.01 52.28 21.03
C ILE A 310 19.56 53.70 20.64
N ASP A 311 19.35 54.56 21.64
CA ASP A 311 19.10 55.98 21.42
C ASP A 311 20.42 56.63 20.99
N GLU A 312 20.51 57.10 19.73
CA GLU A 312 21.70 57.77 19.18
C GLU A 312 21.88 59.22 19.69
N GLU A 313 21.05 59.70 20.62
CA GLU A 313 21.07 61.11 21.03
C GLU A 313 20.81 61.29 22.53
N SER A 314 21.80 60.98 23.38
CA SER A 314 22.17 61.80 24.54
C SER A 314 23.26 61.15 25.40
N GLY A 315 24.42 61.82 25.44
CA GLY A 315 25.37 61.68 26.52
C GLY A 315 24.87 62.38 27.81
N LEU A 316 25.32 61.83 28.94
CA LEU A 316 25.21 62.31 30.32
C LEU A 316 23.90 62.09 31.12
N ALA A 317 24.04 61.13 32.04
CA ALA A 317 23.40 60.89 33.33
C ALA A 317 22.43 61.94 33.94
N GLY A 318 21.33 61.42 34.50
CA GLY A 318 20.84 61.91 35.79
C GLY A 318 19.32 62.01 35.97
N VAL A 319 18.76 61.03 36.69
CA VAL A 319 17.70 61.17 37.74
C VAL A 319 16.35 61.79 37.36
N GLY A 320 15.32 60.92 37.37
CA GLY A 320 14.11 61.12 38.17
C GLY A 320 12.93 61.87 37.54
N GLY A 321 11.87 61.13 37.17
CA GLY A 321 10.54 61.71 36.94
C GLY A 321 9.57 60.74 36.25
N PRO A 322 8.28 60.71 36.60
CA PRO A 322 7.46 59.51 36.61
C PRO A 322 6.93 59.10 35.22
N LYS A 323 7.05 57.82 34.87
CA LYS A 323 6.39 57.27 33.66
C LYS A 323 4.91 57.01 33.93
N MET A 324 4.11 57.88 33.36
CA MET A 324 2.67 57.82 33.23
C MET A 324 2.25 56.54 32.48
N ALA A 325 1.16 55.93 32.94
CA ALA A 325 0.58 54.72 32.40
C ALA A 325 0.14 54.90 30.93
N SER A 326 0.62 54.02 30.04
CA SER A 326 -0.06 53.71 28.79
C SER A 326 0.57 52.46 28.18
N THR A 327 -0.06 51.30 28.39
CA THR A 327 -0.23 50.33 27.30
C THR A 327 -1.33 49.34 27.64
N SER A 328 -2.31 49.30 26.75
CA SER A 328 -3.47 48.43 26.71
C SER A 328 -3.14 46.97 26.99
N SER A 329 -3.61 46.45 28.12
CA SER A 329 -3.73 45.01 28.31
C SER A 329 -4.72 44.46 27.26
N LEU A 330 -4.23 43.75 26.25
CA LEU A 330 -5.06 42.93 25.38
C LEU A 330 -5.64 41.78 26.22
N ARG A 331 -6.77 42.04 26.88
CA ARG A 331 -7.58 41.00 27.51
C ARG A 331 -8.25 40.19 26.40
N PHE A 332 -7.69 39.03 26.08
CA PHE A 332 -8.45 38.01 25.37
C PHE A 332 -9.61 37.55 26.25
N ARG A 333 -10.82 37.79 25.76
CA ARG A 333 -12.08 37.43 26.43
C ARG A 333 -12.22 35.91 26.42
N LYS A 334 -12.13 35.25 27.58
CA LYS A 334 -12.50 33.83 27.74
C LYS A 334 -13.94 33.64 27.25
N ILE A 335 -14.13 32.86 26.18
CA ILE A 335 -15.44 32.37 25.77
C ILE A 335 -15.84 31.30 26.80
N SER A 336 -16.78 31.63 27.68
CA SER A 336 -17.34 30.66 28.62
C SER A 336 -18.31 29.73 27.87
N SER A 337 -17.99 28.44 27.79
CA SER A 337 -18.98 27.43 27.44
C SER A 337 -19.99 27.31 28.60
N ARG A 338 -21.27 27.56 28.31
CA ARG A 338 -22.37 27.33 29.25
C ARG A 338 -22.53 25.82 29.44
N LYS A 339 -21.97 25.26 30.52
CA LYS A 339 -22.39 23.95 31.05
C LYS A 339 -23.84 24.06 31.53
N ARG A 340 -24.76 23.41 30.83
CA ARG A 340 -26.14 23.19 31.30
C ARG A 340 -26.09 22.17 32.44
N LYS A 341 -26.88 22.43 33.49
CA LYS A 341 -26.94 21.67 34.75
C LYS A 341 -27.51 20.27 34.50
N ASP A 342 -26.68 19.24 34.68
CA ASP A 342 -27.10 17.90 35.09
C ASP A 342 -26.08 17.41 36.12
N LYS A 343 -26.32 17.74 37.40
CA LYS A 343 -25.40 17.41 38.51
C LYS A 343 -26.12 16.80 39.71
N LYS A 344 -27.18 16.02 39.47
CA LYS A 344 -27.93 15.35 40.55
C LYS A 344 -28.28 13.87 40.32
N LEU A 345 -27.84 13.23 39.22
CA LEU A 345 -27.97 11.77 39.07
C LEU A 345 -26.64 11.01 39.10
N GLN A 346 -25.49 11.65 38.83
CA GLN A 346 -24.20 10.95 38.73
C GLN A 346 -23.59 10.48 40.06
N GLN A 347 -24.03 11.04 41.19
CA GLN A 347 -23.31 10.85 42.46
C GLN A 347 -23.62 9.51 43.16
N ASN A 348 -24.64 8.77 42.70
CA ASN A 348 -24.99 7.47 43.29
C ASN A 348 -24.40 6.27 42.52
N ASP A 349 -24.03 6.44 41.24
CA ASP A 349 -23.48 5.34 40.43
C ASP A 349 -21.95 5.22 40.54
N ASP A 350 -21.28 6.31 40.97
CA ASP A 350 -19.82 6.38 41.11
C ASP A 350 -19.28 5.57 42.31
N GLU A 351 -20.08 5.33 43.36
CA GLU A 351 -19.66 4.51 44.52
C GLU A 351 -19.68 3.00 44.20
N ASP A 352 -20.63 2.53 43.37
CA ASP A 352 -20.71 1.12 43.00
C ASP A 352 -19.64 0.74 41.95
N ALA A 353 -19.34 1.62 40.99
CA ALA A 353 -18.31 1.39 39.97
C ALA A 353 -16.88 1.36 40.52
N ALA A 354 -16.58 2.12 41.59
CA ALA A 354 -15.26 2.14 42.21
C ALA A 354 -14.91 0.81 42.91
N SER A 355 -15.92 0.07 43.37
CA SER A 355 -15.74 -1.24 44.02
C SER A 355 -15.43 -2.37 43.02
N GLU A 356 -15.87 -2.25 41.76
CA GLU A 356 -15.67 -3.25 40.71
C GLU A 356 -14.31 -3.09 39.99
N ILE A 357 -13.82 -1.86 39.89
CA ILE A 357 -12.53 -1.54 39.25
C ILE A 357 -11.33 -2.06 40.04
N THR A 358 -11.44 -2.12 41.38
CA THR A 358 -10.36 -2.66 42.23
C THR A 358 -10.25 -4.19 42.17
N ALA A 359 -11.32 -4.90 41.79
CA ALA A 359 -11.30 -6.35 41.64
C ALA A 359 -10.65 -6.83 40.32
N ASN A 360 -10.68 -6.01 39.25
CA ASN A 360 -10.19 -6.41 37.92
C ASN A 360 -8.75 -5.99 37.60
N SER A 361 -8.12 -5.10 38.37
CA SER A 361 -6.76 -4.61 38.05
C SER A 361 -5.63 -5.59 38.39
N THR A 362 -5.91 -6.68 39.12
CA THR A 362 -4.90 -7.69 39.49
C THR A 362 -4.65 -8.77 38.42
N LYS A 363 -5.31 -8.72 37.25
CA LYS A 363 -5.25 -9.82 36.26
C LYS A 363 -4.57 -9.52 34.91
N THR A 364 -4.05 -8.32 34.63
CA THR A 364 -3.62 -7.98 33.26
C THR A 364 -2.20 -7.42 33.09
N TRP A 365 -1.30 -7.61 34.06
CA TRP A 365 0.13 -7.37 33.86
C TRP A 365 0.88 -8.69 33.67
N GLY A 366 0.83 -9.21 32.45
CA GLY A 366 1.58 -10.39 32.03
C GLY A 366 1.80 -10.39 30.52
N SER A 367 3.06 -10.14 30.15
CA SER A 367 3.68 -10.53 28.88
C SER A 367 3.33 -9.74 27.61
N TYR A 368 4.11 -8.69 27.36
CA TYR A 368 4.59 -8.39 26.00
C TYR A 368 6.11 -8.30 26.03
N ALA A 369 6.75 -9.42 25.70
CA ALA A 369 8.16 -9.52 25.32
C ALA A 369 8.23 -10.54 24.17
N TRP A 370 9.06 -10.22 23.16
CA TRP A 370 9.42 -11.01 21.96
C TRP A 370 8.38 -10.98 20.83
N PHE A 371 8.69 -10.68 19.56
CA PHE A 371 9.95 -10.57 18.80
C PHE A 371 9.91 -9.34 17.88
#